data_AF-A0A957XSG6-F1
#
_entry.id   AF-A0A957XSG6-F1
#
_cell.length_a   1.000
_cell.length_b   1.000
_cell.length_c   1.000
_cell.angle_alpha   90.00
_cell.angle_beta   90.00
_cell.angle_gamma   90.00
#
_symmetry.space_group_name_H-M   'P 1'
#
loop_
_entity.id
_entity.type
_entity.pdbx_description
1 polymer ?
#
loop_
_entity_poly.entity_id
_entity_poly.type
_entity_poly.pdbx_seq_one_letter_code
_entity_poly.pdbx_strand_id
1 'polypeptide(L)'
;MSTFENNPSDKDFESNNIPGSDDTTPTPKIPSSHFERPLPLPDFDEDDPFEPNVRTSNADPTDLDHLLNQQRASTPAEGDFSNYSLSPLDDETPPEEESRWQTAWSILREVGETIILTLIIFFLIQTVVRNFRVVGTSMVNNLHNGQYLIIDKVSYNPLLMEYLGIGGPQRGDVIVFKPPSNPNEDYVKRIIGLEGEEVNVVNGKVFINGEPLDEPFQPVPGTYTMPNPVIVPEGQIFVLGDNRNNSNDSHNWGPLPVENIVGRAWLSYWPPDQWGTIPRDIPTEDATLKHFVGQFIPSASANSE
;
A
#
# COMPACT_ATOMS: atom_id res chain seq x y z
N MET A 1 0.35 33.66 5.49
CA MET A 1 1.82 33.64 5.33
C MET A 1 2.38 32.87 6.53
N SER A 2 2.71 31.60 6.37
CA SER A 2 3.34 30.79 7.43
C SER A 2 4.51 30.04 6.81
N THR A 3 5.69 30.65 6.92
CA THR A 3 7.00 30.02 6.78
C THR A 3 7.32 29.28 8.07
N PHE A 4 8.10 28.20 8.00
CA PHE A 4 8.79 27.65 9.17
C PHE A 4 10.29 27.81 9.01
N GLU A 5 10.88 28.40 10.04
CA GLU A 5 12.30 28.67 10.24
C GLU A 5 12.82 27.79 11.40
N ASN A 6 14.12 27.51 11.37
CA ASN A 6 14.84 26.56 12.21
C ASN A 6 14.94 26.99 13.69
N ASN A 7 14.97 25.98 14.57
CA ASN A 7 15.28 26.09 16.00
C ASN A 7 16.72 26.57 16.25
N PRO A 8 16.94 27.48 17.23
CA PRO A 8 17.66 27.03 18.44
C PRO A 8 17.18 27.66 19.77
N SER A 9 17.22 26.82 20.81
CA SER A 9 17.54 27.00 22.23
C SER A 9 17.45 28.38 22.91
N ASP A 10 16.75 28.36 24.06
CA ASP A 10 16.93 29.16 25.29
C ASP A 10 16.81 30.69 25.19
N LYS A 11 15.72 31.26 25.70
CA LYS A 11 15.65 31.96 27.01
C LYS A 11 14.38 32.83 27.18
N ASP A 12 14.03 32.98 28.45
CA ASP A 12 13.25 34.06 29.07
C ASP A 12 11.71 33.97 29.09
N PHE A 13 11.26 33.39 30.20
CA PHE A 13 10.01 33.65 30.91
C PHE A 13 9.81 35.17 31.11
N GLU A 14 8.72 35.73 30.60
CA GLU A 14 8.10 36.89 31.22
C GLU A 14 6.57 36.80 31.17
N SER A 15 6.01 37.08 32.36
CA SER A 15 4.63 37.02 32.80
C SER A 15 3.70 37.98 32.07
N ASN A 16 2.44 37.59 31.87
CA ASN A 16 1.33 38.54 31.99
C ASN A 16 0.06 37.87 32.53
N ASN A 17 -0.35 38.40 33.69
CA ASN A 17 -1.61 38.19 34.40
C ASN A 17 -2.83 38.59 33.57
N ILE A 18 -3.89 37.78 33.59
CA ILE A 18 -5.30 38.26 33.56
C ILE A 18 -6.10 37.43 34.59
N PRO A 19 -7.00 38.06 35.38
CA PRO A 19 -7.55 37.48 36.60
C PRO A 19 -8.90 36.77 36.42
N GLY A 20 -9.10 35.74 37.26
CA GLY A 20 -10.33 35.33 37.93
C GLY A 20 -11.68 35.37 37.21
N SER A 21 -12.25 34.19 36.96
CA SER A 21 -13.68 33.96 37.18
C SER A 21 -13.92 32.51 37.59
N ASP A 22 -14.87 32.33 38.51
CA ASP A 22 -15.06 31.22 39.42
C ASP A 22 -15.29 29.83 38.81
N ASP A 23 -14.77 28.87 39.56
CA ASP A 23 -15.04 27.44 39.59
C ASP A 23 -16.50 27.14 39.99
N THR A 24 -17.17 26.28 39.22
CA THR A 24 -17.98 25.19 39.80
C THR A 24 -18.01 24.01 38.83
N THR A 25 -17.25 22.98 39.17
CA THR A 25 -17.19 21.69 38.46
C THR A 25 -18.49 20.85 38.68
N PRO A 26 -18.73 19.77 37.91
CA PRO A 26 -18.25 18.48 38.42
C PRO A 26 -17.57 17.59 37.37
N THR A 27 -16.45 17.04 37.80
CA THR A 27 -15.59 16.04 37.15
C THR A 27 -16.35 14.73 36.87
N PRO A 28 -16.13 14.08 35.72
CA PRO A 28 -16.57 12.72 35.51
C PRO A 28 -15.70 11.75 36.32
N LYS A 29 -16.35 10.94 37.18
CA LYS A 29 -15.73 9.82 37.90
C LYS A 29 -15.24 8.78 36.89
N ILE A 30 -13.93 8.56 36.86
CA ILE A 30 -13.31 7.41 36.21
C ILE A 30 -13.61 6.17 37.07
N PRO A 31 -14.23 5.10 36.54
CA PRO A 31 -14.37 3.86 37.28
C PRO A 31 -12.98 3.20 37.46
N SER A 32 -12.66 2.91 38.71
CA SER A 32 -11.49 2.16 39.15
C SER A 32 -11.36 0.82 38.42
N SER A 33 -10.24 0.63 37.73
CA SER A 33 -9.83 -0.65 37.15
C SER A 33 -9.60 -1.67 38.25
N HIS A 34 -10.44 -2.70 38.28
CA HIS A 34 -10.18 -3.92 39.03
C HIS A 34 -9.10 -4.70 38.28
N PHE A 35 -7.87 -4.65 38.79
CA PHE A 35 -6.79 -5.55 38.37
C PHE A 35 -7.16 -6.95 38.87
N GLU A 36 -7.62 -7.83 37.97
CA GLU A 36 -7.70 -9.25 38.26
C GLU A 36 -6.30 -9.79 38.51
N ARG A 37 -6.12 -10.48 39.64
CA ARG A 37 -4.89 -11.18 39.99
C ARG A 37 -4.63 -12.29 38.96
N PRO A 38 -3.37 -12.52 38.54
CA PRO A 38 -3.06 -13.65 37.68
C PRO A 38 -3.42 -14.97 38.39
N LEU A 39 -4.01 -15.90 37.64
CA LEU A 39 -4.34 -17.24 38.09
C LEU A 39 -3.08 -17.96 38.61
N PRO A 40 -3.17 -18.75 39.69
CA PRO A 40 -2.06 -19.58 40.13
C PRO A 40 -1.76 -20.65 39.08
N LEU A 41 -0.46 -20.88 38.83
CA LEU A 41 0.03 -21.97 37.97
C LEU A 41 -0.37 -23.33 38.58
N PRO A 42 -0.68 -24.34 37.76
CA PRO A 42 -0.92 -25.69 38.26
C PRO A 42 0.35 -26.27 38.87
N ASP A 43 0.21 -26.84 40.07
CA ASP A 43 1.23 -27.63 40.75
C ASP A 43 1.60 -28.82 39.84
N PHE A 44 2.88 -28.90 39.47
CA PHE A 44 3.43 -30.08 38.82
C PHE A 44 3.73 -31.12 39.89
N ASP A 45 2.96 -32.20 39.90
CA ASP A 45 3.24 -33.40 40.69
C ASP A 45 4.59 -33.99 40.25
N GLU A 46 5.63 -33.81 41.06
CA GLU A 46 6.93 -34.49 40.94
C GLU A 46 6.80 -35.95 41.41
N ASP A 47 6.19 -36.82 40.61
CA ASP A 47 6.24 -38.28 40.82
C ASP A 47 6.00 -39.01 39.49
N ASP A 48 6.95 -38.93 38.56
CA ASP A 48 7.02 -39.85 37.41
C ASP A 48 8.47 -40.30 37.16
N PRO A 49 8.89 -41.48 37.66
CA PRO A 49 10.19 -42.04 37.34
C PRO A 49 10.12 -42.75 35.98
N PHE A 50 10.46 -42.01 34.92
CA PHE A 50 10.85 -42.61 33.65
C PHE A 50 12.22 -43.29 33.79
N GLU A 51 12.22 -44.57 34.17
CA GLU A 51 13.39 -45.43 34.04
C GLU A 51 13.65 -45.79 32.57
N PRO A 52 14.88 -45.60 32.04
CA PRO A 52 15.28 -46.20 30.78
C PRO A 52 15.56 -47.70 30.99
N ASN A 53 14.75 -48.53 30.34
CA ASN A 53 14.86 -49.99 30.34
C ASN A 53 16.13 -50.44 29.58
N VAL A 54 17.29 -50.37 30.24
CA VAL A 54 18.55 -50.96 29.76
C VAL A 54 18.49 -52.45 30.04
N ARG A 55 18.11 -53.21 29.00
CA ARG A 55 18.15 -54.66 28.98
C ARG A 55 19.62 -55.10 28.95
N THR A 56 20.23 -55.29 30.12
CA THR A 56 21.51 -55.99 30.25
C THR A 56 21.27 -57.47 29.97
N SER A 57 21.58 -57.91 28.75
CA SER A 57 21.77 -59.33 28.50
C SER A 57 23.06 -59.76 29.19
N ASN A 58 22.92 -60.51 30.27
CA ASN A 58 23.99 -61.31 30.85
C ASN A 58 24.46 -62.31 29.77
N ALA A 59 25.53 -61.97 29.07
CA ALA A 59 26.26 -62.93 28.25
C ALA A 59 27.17 -63.74 29.17
N ASP A 60 26.88 -65.03 29.22
CA ASP A 60 27.61 -66.09 29.91
C ASP A 60 29.07 -66.17 29.40
N PRO A 61 30.10 -66.20 30.25
CA PRO A 61 31.50 -66.24 29.81
C PRO A 61 31.93 -67.55 29.14
N THR A 62 31.04 -68.53 29.05
CA THR A 62 31.39 -69.91 28.62
C THR A 62 31.29 -70.14 27.11
N ASP A 63 30.96 -69.10 26.32
CA ASP A 63 30.80 -69.20 24.85
C ASP A 63 32.06 -68.81 24.03
N LEU A 64 33.14 -68.38 24.70
CA LEU A 64 34.37 -67.94 24.01
C LEU A 64 35.28 -69.11 23.59
N ASP A 65 35.22 -70.25 24.28
CA ASP A 65 36.08 -71.41 23.99
C ASP A 65 35.54 -72.26 22.80
N HIS A 66 34.25 -72.16 22.50
CA HIS A 66 33.65 -72.85 21.36
C HIS A 66 33.87 -72.14 20.01
N LEU A 67 34.19 -70.84 20.01
CA LEU A 67 34.53 -70.08 18.80
C LEU A 67 36.03 -70.17 18.42
N LEU A 68 36.91 -70.39 19.40
CA LEU A 68 38.35 -70.53 19.16
C LEU A 68 38.77 -71.92 18.63
N ASN A 69 37.93 -72.95 18.79
CA ASN A 69 38.23 -74.30 18.33
C ASN A 69 37.63 -74.63 16.94
N GLN A 70 36.80 -73.75 16.38
CA GLN A 70 36.25 -73.91 15.02
C GLN A 70 37.19 -73.37 13.93
N GLN A 71 38.24 -72.62 14.30
CA GLN A 71 39.28 -72.10 13.39
C GLN A 71 40.55 -72.95 13.27
N ARG A 72 40.59 -74.17 13.85
CA ARG A 72 41.79 -75.03 13.81
C ARG A 72 41.65 -76.35 13.03
N ALA A 73 40.63 -76.48 12.20
CA ALA A 73 40.42 -77.68 11.37
C ALA A 73 40.20 -77.32 9.90
N SER A 74 41.21 -76.74 9.27
CA SER A 74 41.35 -76.70 7.81
C SER A 74 42.78 -76.26 7.46
N THR A 75 43.70 -77.22 7.47
CA THR A 75 44.99 -77.09 6.78
C THR A 75 44.74 -77.49 5.32
N PRO A 76 44.78 -76.58 4.33
CA PRO A 76 44.85 -76.99 2.93
C PRO A 76 46.29 -77.42 2.64
N ALA A 77 46.42 -78.53 1.92
CA ALA A 77 47.68 -79.07 1.43
C ALA A 77 48.48 -78.06 0.59
N GLU A 78 49.80 -78.23 0.54
CA GLU A 78 50.72 -77.54 -0.36
C GLU A 78 50.16 -77.48 -1.79
N GLY A 79 49.66 -76.30 -2.15
CA GLY A 79 49.19 -75.95 -3.49
C GLY A 79 50.21 -75.04 -4.17
N ASP A 80 50.53 -75.38 -5.40
CA ASP A 80 51.35 -74.68 -6.38
C ASP A 80 51.11 -73.15 -6.42
N PHE A 81 52.11 -72.35 -6.04
CA PHE A 81 52.05 -70.88 -6.00
C PHE A 81 52.38 -70.20 -7.34
N SER A 82 52.39 -70.92 -8.47
CA SER A 82 52.80 -70.35 -9.76
C SER A 82 51.74 -69.53 -10.51
N ASN A 83 50.51 -69.38 -9.98
CA ASN A 83 49.42 -68.67 -10.67
C ASN A 83 48.65 -67.66 -9.80
N TYR A 84 49.29 -66.99 -8.85
CA TYR A 84 48.72 -65.78 -8.25
C TYR A 84 48.98 -64.58 -9.17
N SER A 85 48.12 -64.42 -10.18
CA SER A 85 47.90 -63.11 -10.75
C SER A 85 47.22 -62.27 -9.68
N LEU A 86 47.95 -61.28 -9.14
CA LEU A 86 47.36 -60.24 -8.30
C LEU A 86 46.30 -59.55 -9.15
N SER A 87 45.02 -59.88 -8.94
CA SER A 87 43.94 -59.00 -9.35
C SER A 87 44.27 -57.61 -8.80
N PRO A 88 44.24 -56.54 -9.62
CA PRO A 88 44.35 -55.20 -9.10
C PRO A 88 43.35 -55.06 -7.95
N LEU A 89 43.80 -54.50 -6.82
CA LEU A 89 42.91 -54.07 -5.76
C LEU A 89 41.79 -53.28 -6.43
N ASP A 90 40.56 -53.77 -6.32
CA ASP A 90 39.38 -53.01 -6.72
C ASP A 90 39.46 -51.71 -5.92
N ASP A 91 39.89 -50.65 -6.60
CA ASP A 91 39.84 -49.29 -6.13
C ASP A 91 38.35 -48.97 -6.05
N GLU A 92 37.75 -49.23 -4.88
CA GLU A 92 36.45 -48.71 -4.49
C GLU A 92 36.59 -47.18 -4.45
N THR A 93 36.59 -46.56 -5.62
CA THR A 93 36.50 -45.12 -5.79
C THR A 93 35.24 -44.67 -5.04
N PRO A 94 35.32 -43.72 -4.09
CA PRO A 94 34.15 -43.30 -3.33
C PRO A 94 33.11 -42.75 -4.31
N PRO A 95 31.87 -43.28 -4.33
CA PRO A 95 30.91 -42.86 -5.33
C PRO A 95 30.21 -41.57 -4.89
N GLU A 96 30.91 -40.44 -4.70
CA GLU A 96 30.24 -39.30 -4.06
C GLU A 96 30.80 -37.88 -4.23
N GLU A 97 31.86 -37.62 -5.02
CA GLU A 97 32.32 -36.22 -5.25
C GLU A 97 31.73 -35.56 -6.50
N GLU A 98 31.68 -36.24 -7.65
CA GLU A 98 31.17 -35.62 -8.89
C GLU A 98 29.66 -35.29 -8.83
N SER A 99 28.88 -36.10 -8.09
CA SER A 99 27.44 -35.86 -7.90
C SER A 99 27.15 -34.62 -7.07
N ARG A 100 27.96 -34.34 -6.04
CA ARG A 100 27.70 -33.23 -5.10
C ARG A 100 27.82 -31.87 -5.76
N TRP A 101 28.77 -31.71 -6.68
CA TRP A 101 28.93 -30.45 -7.42
C TRP A 101 27.80 -30.25 -8.43
N GLN A 102 27.35 -31.31 -9.10
CA GLN A 102 26.22 -31.21 -10.03
C GLN A 102 24.91 -30.88 -9.30
N THR A 103 24.65 -31.52 -8.16
CA THR A 103 23.51 -31.21 -7.29
C THR A 103 23.62 -29.81 -6.68
N ALA A 104 24.83 -29.36 -6.32
CA ALA A 104 25.04 -27.99 -5.83
C ALA A 104 24.76 -26.95 -6.92
N TRP A 105 25.18 -27.19 -8.16
CA TRP A 105 24.90 -26.28 -9.29
C TRP A 105 23.41 -26.23 -9.65
N SER A 106 22.69 -27.35 -9.59
CA SER A 106 21.23 -27.34 -9.82
C SER A 106 20.51 -26.57 -8.72
N ILE A 107 20.87 -26.79 -7.45
CA ILE A 107 20.29 -26.04 -6.31
C ILE A 107 20.61 -24.55 -6.42
N LEU A 108 21.85 -24.18 -6.75
CA LEU A 108 22.22 -22.76 -6.92
C LEU A 108 21.45 -22.11 -8.07
N ARG A 109 21.20 -22.83 -9.17
CA ARG A 109 20.39 -22.36 -10.28
C ARG A 109 18.93 -22.16 -9.86
N GLU A 110 18.33 -23.13 -9.18
CA GLU A 110 16.95 -23.06 -8.69
C GLU A 110 16.74 -21.94 -7.65
N VAL A 111 17.69 -21.79 -6.73
CA VAL A 111 17.70 -20.68 -5.76
C VAL A 111 17.89 -19.35 -6.48
N GLY A 112 18.80 -19.28 -7.45
CA GLY A 112 19.02 -18.10 -8.28
C GLY A 112 17.78 -17.68 -9.06
N GLU A 113 17.10 -18.63 -9.70
CA GLU A 113 15.84 -18.38 -10.42
C GLU A 113 14.74 -17.86 -9.48
N THR A 114 14.62 -18.44 -8.28
CA THR A 114 13.65 -18.00 -7.27
C THR A 114 13.97 -16.60 -6.76
N ILE A 115 15.24 -16.29 -6.52
CA ILE A 115 15.69 -14.95 -6.11
C ILE A 115 15.38 -13.95 -7.22
N ILE A 116 15.70 -14.26 -8.47
CA ILE A 116 15.43 -13.39 -9.62
C ILE A 116 13.93 -13.15 -9.77
N LEU A 117 13.10 -14.20 -9.71
CA LEU A 117 11.64 -14.09 -9.78
C LEU A 117 11.11 -13.20 -8.65
N THR A 118 11.59 -13.42 -7.43
CA THR A 118 11.20 -12.62 -6.25
C THR A 118 11.60 -11.17 -6.41
N LEU A 119 12.80 -10.88 -6.92
CA LEU A 119 13.24 -9.51 -7.19
C LEU A 119 12.40 -8.85 -8.28
N ILE A 120 12.09 -9.56 -9.37
CA ILE A 120 11.23 -9.03 -10.45
C ILE A 120 9.84 -8.68 -9.90
N ILE A 121 9.23 -9.60 -9.15
CA ILE A 121 7.93 -9.37 -8.52
C ILE A 121 8.01 -8.22 -7.52
N PHE A 122 9.04 -8.18 -6.67
CA PHE A 122 9.27 -7.10 -5.72
C PHE A 122 9.39 -5.74 -6.41
N PHE A 123 10.20 -5.62 -7.46
CA PHE A 123 10.35 -4.38 -8.22
C PHE A 123 9.05 -4.00 -8.96
N LEU A 124 8.30 -4.97 -9.49
CA LEU A 124 7.01 -4.74 -10.11
C LEU A 124 6.00 -4.19 -9.10
N ILE A 125 5.87 -4.84 -7.94
CA ILE A 125 5.02 -4.39 -6.84
C ILE A 125 5.46 -3.01 -6.37
N GLN A 126 6.75 -2.80 -6.12
CA GLN A 126 7.28 -1.50 -5.65
C GLN A 126 7.05 -0.36 -6.65
N THR A 127 7.04 -0.66 -7.95
CA THR A 127 6.75 0.32 -9.00
C THR A 127 5.27 0.71 -9.02
N VAL A 128 4.38 -0.25 -8.80
CA VAL A 128 2.92 -0.03 -8.78
C VAL A 128 2.46 0.60 -7.46
N VAL A 129 3.05 0.17 -6.33
CA VAL A 129 2.72 0.57 -4.96
C VAL A 129 3.52 1.81 -4.54
N ARG A 130 3.57 2.86 -5.37
CA ARG A 130 3.96 4.17 -4.83
C ARG A 130 2.87 4.59 -3.84
N ASN A 131 3.20 4.55 -2.57
CA ASN A 131 2.29 4.86 -1.48
C ASN A 131 1.96 6.36 -1.44
N PHE A 132 0.75 6.73 -1.86
CA PHE A 132 0.22 8.07 -1.64
C PHE A 132 -0.49 8.10 -0.30
N ARG A 133 0.12 8.76 0.67
CA ARG A 133 -0.47 8.99 1.99
C ARG A 133 -1.17 10.34 1.99
N VAL A 134 -2.44 10.35 2.39
CA VAL A 134 -3.20 11.59 2.59
C VAL A 134 -2.62 12.32 3.79
N VAL A 135 -2.17 13.54 3.57
CA VAL A 135 -1.70 14.46 4.62
C VAL A 135 -2.58 15.69 4.61
N GLY A 136 -3.05 16.09 5.80
CA GLY A 136 -3.89 17.27 6.00
C GLY A 136 -5.39 16.97 6.01
N THR A 137 -6.19 18.05 5.99
CA THR A 137 -7.62 18.01 6.30
C THR A 137 -8.53 18.42 5.15
N SER A 138 -7.97 18.82 4.02
CA SER A 138 -8.71 19.40 2.88
C SER A 138 -9.72 18.46 2.21
N MET A 139 -9.58 17.15 2.44
CA MET A 139 -10.47 16.13 1.88
C MET A 139 -11.29 15.41 2.96
N VAL A 140 -11.26 15.88 4.21
CA VAL A 140 -12.05 15.32 5.33
C VAL A 140 -13.53 15.30 4.94
N ASN A 141 -14.25 14.27 5.37
CA ASN A 141 -15.55 13.74 4.92
C ASN A 141 -15.40 12.50 4.04
N ASN A 142 -14.51 12.52 3.04
CA ASN A 142 -14.26 11.36 2.18
C ASN A 142 -12.85 10.78 2.35
N LEU A 143 -11.87 11.61 2.68
CA LEU A 143 -10.49 11.18 2.93
C LEU A 143 -9.90 11.83 4.20
N HIS A 144 -9.40 10.99 5.09
CA HIS A 144 -8.83 11.35 6.38
C HIS A 144 -7.30 11.29 6.35
N ASN A 145 -6.69 12.14 7.17
CA ASN A 145 -5.25 12.17 7.35
C ASN A 145 -4.71 10.80 7.77
N GLY A 146 -3.70 10.30 7.06
CA GLY A 146 -3.09 8.99 7.30
C GLY A 146 -3.59 7.88 6.39
N GLN A 147 -4.63 8.09 5.58
CA GLN A 147 -5.07 7.09 4.61
C GLN A 147 -4.05 6.89 3.50
N TYR A 148 -3.93 5.65 3.04
CA TYR A 148 -3.15 5.29 1.86
C TYR A 148 -4.07 5.00 0.68
N LEU A 149 -3.71 5.55 -0.47
CA LEU A 149 -4.52 5.52 -1.68
C LEU A 149 -3.86 4.69 -2.78
N ILE A 150 -4.67 3.94 -3.52
CA ILE A 150 -4.30 3.37 -4.81
C ILE A 150 -4.71 4.35 -5.91
N ILE A 151 -3.76 4.62 -6.80
CA ILE A 151 -3.94 5.56 -7.91
C ILE A 151 -3.96 4.82 -9.23
N ASP A 152 -4.98 5.11 -10.03
CA ASP A 152 -5.05 4.79 -11.44
C ASP A 152 -4.37 5.89 -12.26
N LYS A 153 -3.18 5.58 -12.75
CA LYS A 153 -2.41 6.46 -13.65
C LYS A 153 -2.72 6.21 -15.12
N VAL A 154 -3.34 5.08 -15.45
CA VAL A 154 -3.60 4.66 -16.82
C VAL A 154 -4.66 5.56 -17.43
N SER A 155 -5.71 5.87 -16.68
CA SER A 155 -6.79 6.77 -17.11
C SER A 155 -6.34 8.21 -17.41
N TYR A 156 -5.14 8.61 -16.98
CA TYR A 156 -4.57 9.94 -17.18
C TYR A 156 -3.25 9.90 -17.96
N ASN A 157 -2.99 8.79 -18.65
CA ASN A 157 -1.82 8.70 -19.51
C ASN A 157 -2.04 9.57 -20.77
N PRO A 158 -1.15 10.54 -21.07
CA PRO A 158 -1.34 11.42 -22.22
C PRO A 158 -1.50 10.67 -23.55
N LEU A 159 -0.74 9.58 -23.75
CA LEU A 159 -0.83 8.79 -24.98
C LEU A 159 -2.19 8.10 -25.11
N LEU A 160 -2.73 7.54 -24.02
CA LEU A 160 -4.03 6.86 -24.06
C LEU A 160 -5.18 7.84 -24.24
N MET A 161 -5.10 9.01 -23.59
CA MET A 161 -6.09 10.07 -23.74
C MET A 161 -6.09 10.64 -25.15
N GLU A 162 -4.93 10.97 -25.70
CA GLU A 162 -4.80 11.63 -27.01
C GLU A 162 -5.07 10.68 -28.17
N TYR A 163 -4.49 9.46 -28.16
CA TYR A 163 -4.55 8.57 -29.32
C TYR A 163 -5.78 7.66 -29.33
N LEU A 164 -6.28 7.25 -28.15
CA LEU A 164 -7.42 6.33 -28.07
C LEU A 164 -8.71 7.01 -27.64
N GLY A 165 -8.65 8.25 -27.13
CA GLY A 165 -9.81 8.90 -26.53
C GLY A 165 -10.35 8.14 -25.30
N ILE A 166 -9.51 7.31 -24.67
CA ILE A 166 -9.90 6.48 -23.53
C ILE A 166 -9.41 7.16 -22.26
N GLY A 167 -10.33 7.35 -21.31
CA GLY A 167 -10.04 7.95 -20.01
C GLY A 167 -10.22 9.47 -20.01
N GLY A 168 -9.38 10.16 -19.24
CA GLY A 168 -9.44 11.59 -19.05
C GLY A 168 -10.20 12.04 -17.79
N PRO A 169 -10.04 13.31 -17.40
CA PRO A 169 -10.64 13.88 -16.21
C PRO A 169 -12.16 13.84 -16.31
N GLN A 170 -12.81 13.22 -15.34
CA GLN A 170 -14.27 13.24 -15.23
C GLN A 170 -14.67 13.94 -13.95
N ARG A 171 -15.82 14.61 -13.99
CA ARG A 171 -16.36 15.28 -12.80
C ARG A 171 -16.54 14.27 -11.68
N GLY A 172 -16.19 14.67 -10.47
CA GLY A 172 -16.26 13.83 -9.28
C GLY A 172 -15.05 12.93 -9.07
N ASP A 173 -14.13 12.80 -10.03
CA ASP A 173 -12.88 12.07 -9.80
C ASP A 173 -12.06 12.76 -8.69
N VAL A 174 -11.53 11.98 -7.76
CA VAL A 174 -10.51 12.45 -6.82
C VAL A 174 -9.15 12.17 -7.43
N ILE A 175 -8.35 13.22 -7.59
CA ILE A 175 -7.07 13.14 -8.27
C ILE A 175 -5.93 13.54 -7.35
N VAL A 176 -4.77 12.96 -7.62
CA VAL A 176 -3.49 13.43 -7.10
C VAL A 176 -2.78 14.18 -8.21
N PHE A 177 -2.23 15.35 -7.90
CA PHE A 177 -1.60 16.24 -8.87
C PHE A 177 -0.48 17.05 -8.26
N LYS A 178 0.35 17.63 -9.13
CA LYS A 178 1.39 18.60 -8.77
C LYS A 178 0.83 20.03 -8.91
N PRO A 179 0.67 20.81 -7.82
CA PRO A 179 0.16 22.17 -7.96
C PRO A 179 1.17 23.06 -8.71
N PRO A 180 0.73 23.99 -9.58
CA PRO A 180 1.64 24.88 -10.31
C PRO A 180 2.56 25.72 -9.42
N SER A 181 2.10 26.05 -8.20
CA SER A 181 2.85 26.85 -7.24
C SER A 181 3.99 26.09 -6.55
N ASN A 182 3.91 24.77 -6.43
CA ASN A 182 4.92 23.94 -5.79
C ASN A 182 4.92 22.51 -6.34
N PRO A 183 5.63 22.25 -7.45
CA PRO A 183 5.60 20.95 -8.12
C PRO A 183 6.30 19.82 -7.34
N ASN A 184 6.95 20.12 -6.23
CA ASN A 184 7.62 19.12 -5.38
C ASN A 184 6.65 18.42 -4.42
N GLU A 185 5.43 18.94 -4.25
CA GLU A 185 4.41 18.38 -3.36
C GLU A 185 3.26 17.72 -4.14
N ASP A 186 2.65 16.69 -3.57
CA ASP A 186 1.46 16.03 -4.12
C ASP A 186 0.20 16.53 -3.40
N TYR A 187 -0.78 17.00 -4.18
CA TYR A 187 -2.06 17.49 -3.65
C TYR A 187 -3.16 16.52 -4.05
N VAL A 188 -4.13 16.33 -3.15
CA VAL A 188 -5.34 15.53 -3.43
C VAL A 188 -6.55 16.46 -3.41
N LYS A 189 -7.33 16.49 -4.50
CA LYS A 189 -8.57 17.27 -4.64
C LYS A 189 -9.58 16.54 -5.53
N ARG A 190 -10.82 17.00 -5.55
CA ARG A 190 -11.88 16.49 -6.42
C ARG A 190 -12.08 17.40 -7.63
N ILE A 191 -12.27 16.80 -8.80
CA ILE A 191 -12.63 17.52 -10.03
C ILE A 191 -14.08 18.00 -9.92
N ILE A 192 -14.27 19.31 -9.98
CA ILE A 192 -15.58 19.96 -9.89
C ILE A 192 -16.00 20.56 -11.21
N GLY A 193 -15.12 21.22 -11.96
CA GLY A 193 -15.40 21.80 -13.27
C GLY A 193 -14.52 21.19 -14.35
N LEU A 194 -15.10 20.96 -15.52
CA LEU A 194 -14.40 20.48 -16.70
C LEU A 194 -14.15 21.64 -17.67
N GLU A 195 -13.30 21.39 -18.65
CA GLU A 195 -13.00 22.30 -19.75
C GLU A 195 -14.27 22.93 -20.36
N GLY A 196 -14.22 24.25 -20.58
CA GLY A 196 -15.30 25.01 -21.21
C GLY A 196 -16.46 25.35 -20.28
N GLU A 197 -16.49 24.84 -19.06
CA GLU A 197 -17.58 25.08 -18.11
C GLU A 197 -17.35 26.36 -17.30
N GLU A 198 -18.45 27.04 -16.97
CA GLU A 198 -18.47 28.08 -15.96
C GLU A 198 -18.67 27.48 -14.59
N VAL A 199 -17.73 27.69 -13.68
CA VAL A 199 -17.83 27.29 -12.27
C VAL A 199 -18.03 28.52 -11.40
N ASN A 200 -19.02 28.46 -10.52
CA ASN A 200 -19.23 29.49 -9.50
C ASN A 200 -19.56 28.85 -8.15
N VAL A 201 -19.23 29.55 -7.06
CA VAL A 201 -19.66 29.16 -5.72
C VAL A 201 -20.40 30.32 -5.10
N VAL A 202 -21.66 30.13 -4.72
CA VAL A 202 -22.49 31.16 -4.09
C VAL A 202 -23.09 30.62 -2.81
N ASN A 203 -22.81 31.28 -1.69
CA ASN A 203 -23.22 30.87 -0.35
C ASN A 203 -22.88 29.40 -0.07
N GLY A 204 -21.68 28.97 -0.47
CA GLY A 204 -21.19 27.62 -0.26
C GLY A 204 -21.68 26.54 -1.23
N LYS A 205 -22.62 26.87 -2.12
CA LYS A 205 -23.14 25.94 -3.13
C LYS A 205 -22.41 26.13 -4.45
N VAL A 206 -22.03 25.02 -5.07
CA VAL A 206 -21.38 25.02 -6.39
C VAL A 206 -22.44 25.10 -7.48
N PHE A 207 -22.14 25.90 -8.50
CA PHE A 207 -22.92 26.02 -9.73
C PHE A 207 -22.02 25.72 -10.91
N ILE A 208 -22.53 24.94 -11.86
CA ILE A 208 -21.88 24.62 -13.14
C ILE A 208 -22.78 25.13 -14.25
N ASN A 209 -22.29 26.05 -15.08
CA ASN A 209 -23.05 26.70 -16.14
C ASN A 209 -24.38 27.31 -15.64
N GLY A 210 -24.36 27.86 -14.43
CA GLY A 210 -25.53 28.47 -13.77
C GLY A 210 -26.45 27.49 -13.03
N GLU A 211 -26.30 26.18 -13.20
CA GLU A 211 -27.12 25.16 -12.54
C GLU A 211 -26.46 24.66 -11.25
N PRO A 212 -27.21 24.47 -10.15
CA PRO A 212 -26.64 23.97 -8.90
C PRO A 212 -26.15 22.53 -9.06
N LEU A 213 -24.92 22.27 -8.61
CA LEU A 213 -24.32 20.94 -8.63
C LEU A 213 -24.84 20.12 -7.44
N ASP A 214 -25.34 18.91 -7.71
CA ASP A 214 -25.66 17.94 -6.66
C ASP A 214 -24.38 17.24 -6.16
N GLU A 215 -24.12 17.38 -4.87
CA GLU A 215 -22.89 16.90 -4.22
C GLU A 215 -23.24 15.99 -3.04
N PRO A 216 -23.76 14.77 -3.27
CA PRO A 216 -24.23 13.89 -2.19
C PRO A 216 -23.12 13.46 -1.23
N PHE A 217 -21.86 13.54 -1.65
CA PHE A 217 -20.66 13.29 -0.84
C PHE A 217 -20.30 14.47 0.09
N GLN A 218 -21.04 15.59 0.03
CA GLN A 218 -20.78 16.80 0.80
C GLN A 218 -21.82 17.01 1.91
N PRO A 219 -21.58 16.54 3.14
CA PRO A 219 -22.52 16.75 4.24
C PRO A 219 -22.53 18.19 4.75
N VAL A 220 -21.45 18.95 4.52
CA VAL A 220 -21.29 20.32 5.01
C VAL A 220 -20.95 21.23 3.83
N PRO A 221 -21.84 22.14 3.42
CA PRO A 221 -21.54 23.07 2.33
C PRO A 221 -20.42 24.04 2.73
N GLY A 222 -19.84 24.70 1.73
CA GLY A 222 -18.91 25.80 1.99
C GLY A 222 -19.61 26.97 2.70
N THR A 223 -18.83 27.96 3.14
CA THR A 223 -19.36 29.21 3.70
C THR A 223 -19.01 30.43 2.86
N TYR A 224 -18.30 30.24 1.74
CA TYR A 224 -17.80 31.32 0.92
C TYR A 224 -18.61 31.50 -0.36
N THR A 225 -18.43 32.68 -0.95
CA THR A 225 -18.89 33.02 -2.30
C THR A 225 -17.67 33.43 -3.10
N MET A 226 -17.48 32.85 -4.28
CA MET A 226 -16.44 33.28 -5.20
C MET A 226 -16.77 34.69 -5.71
N PRO A 227 -15.77 35.58 -5.85
CA PRO A 227 -16.02 36.96 -6.26
C PRO A 227 -16.54 37.04 -7.70
N ASN A 228 -16.09 36.13 -8.57
CA ASN A 228 -16.53 36.02 -9.96
C ASN A 228 -16.62 34.54 -10.36
N PRO A 229 -17.54 34.17 -11.26
CA PRO A 229 -17.49 32.89 -11.95
C PRO A 229 -16.17 32.71 -12.72
N VAL A 230 -15.75 31.45 -12.89
CA VAL A 230 -14.55 31.08 -13.62
C VAL A 230 -14.93 30.19 -14.79
N ILE A 231 -14.58 30.61 -16.01
CA ILE A 231 -14.61 29.73 -17.19
C ILE A 231 -13.35 28.88 -17.17
N VAL A 232 -13.50 27.56 -17.17
CA VAL A 232 -12.38 26.63 -17.19
C VAL A 232 -11.76 26.60 -18.60
N PRO A 233 -10.48 26.96 -18.76
CA PRO A 233 -9.82 26.95 -20.07
C PRO A 233 -9.67 25.54 -20.66
N GLU A 234 -9.38 25.50 -21.96
CA GLU A 234 -8.98 24.27 -22.66
C GLU A 234 -7.74 23.62 -22.01
N GLY A 235 -7.78 22.30 -21.85
CA GLY A 235 -6.73 21.52 -21.19
C GLY A 235 -6.66 21.71 -19.68
N GLN A 236 -7.64 22.36 -19.05
CA GLN A 236 -7.66 22.61 -17.61
C GLN A 236 -8.93 22.06 -16.94
N ILE A 237 -8.86 21.94 -15.61
CA ILE A 237 -9.96 21.51 -14.75
C ILE A 237 -10.06 22.42 -13.53
N PHE A 238 -11.24 22.53 -12.94
CA PHE A 238 -11.43 23.23 -11.68
C PHE A 238 -11.59 22.22 -10.55
N VAL A 239 -10.76 22.30 -9.51
CA VAL A 239 -10.73 21.32 -8.43
C VAL A 239 -11.06 21.96 -7.08
N LEU A 240 -11.86 21.28 -6.26
CA LEU A 240 -12.14 21.69 -4.89
C LEU A 240 -11.79 20.56 -3.91
N GLY A 241 -11.47 20.92 -2.67
CA GLY A 241 -11.42 19.97 -1.57
C GLY A 241 -12.83 19.63 -1.07
N ASP A 242 -12.98 18.40 -0.55
CA ASP A 242 -14.24 17.98 0.07
C ASP A 242 -14.45 18.71 1.41
N ASN A 243 -13.40 19.14 2.09
CA ASN A 243 -13.50 20.05 3.22
C ASN A 243 -13.43 21.51 2.73
N ARG A 244 -14.56 22.02 2.20
CA ARG A 244 -14.65 23.30 1.47
C ARG A 244 -14.09 24.49 2.24
N ASN A 245 -14.32 24.54 3.55
CA ASN A 245 -13.93 25.66 4.39
C ASN A 245 -12.45 25.59 4.82
N ASN A 246 -11.76 24.49 4.54
CA ASN A 246 -10.38 24.25 4.96
C ASN A 246 -9.56 23.59 3.85
N SER A 247 -9.68 24.11 2.64
CA SER A 247 -8.99 23.60 1.46
C SER A 247 -8.33 24.73 0.70
N ASN A 248 -7.06 24.54 0.33
CA ASN A 248 -6.37 25.40 -0.62
C ASN A 248 -6.45 24.77 -2.01
N ASP A 249 -7.39 25.22 -2.84
CA ASP A 249 -7.73 24.62 -4.13
C ASP A 249 -8.08 25.70 -5.19
N SER A 250 -8.72 25.33 -6.30
CA SER A 250 -8.92 26.23 -7.45
C SER A 250 -9.70 27.50 -7.13
N HIS A 251 -10.46 27.57 -6.03
CA HIS A 251 -11.09 28.85 -5.63
C HIS A 251 -10.07 29.92 -5.20
N ASN A 252 -8.85 29.52 -4.79
CA ASN A 252 -7.78 30.44 -4.39
C ASN A 252 -6.76 30.68 -5.49
N TRP A 253 -6.42 29.65 -6.26
CA TRP A 253 -5.30 29.71 -7.22
C TRP A 253 -5.71 29.46 -8.68
N GLY A 254 -7.01 29.28 -8.97
CA GLY A 254 -7.54 29.14 -10.32
C GLY A 254 -7.54 27.69 -10.85
N PRO A 255 -7.86 27.50 -12.14
CA PRO A 255 -7.92 26.16 -12.73
C PRO A 255 -6.54 25.48 -12.81
N LEU A 256 -6.57 24.16 -12.87
CA LEU A 256 -5.41 23.26 -12.87
C LEU A 256 -5.23 22.64 -14.26
N PRO A 257 -4.02 22.71 -14.85
CA PRO A 257 -3.74 21.99 -16.10
C PRO A 257 -3.81 20.47 -15.93
N VAL A 258 -4.42 19.79 -16.91
CA VAL A 258 -4.66 18.33 -16.86
C VAL A 258 -3.35 17.54 -16.85
N GLU A 259 -2.30 18.06 -17.47
CA GLU A 259 -0.96 17.46 -17.48
C GLU A 259 -0.30 17.41 -16.10
N ASN A 260 -0.77 18.20 -15.13
CA ASN A 260 -0.28 18.17 -13.77
C ASN A 260 -0.83 16.97 -12.96
N ILE A 261 -1.81 16.24 -13.50
CA ILE A 261 -2.43 15.10 -12.85
C ILE A 261 -1.46 13.92 -12.83
N VAL A 262 -1.18 13.42 -11.62
CA VAL A 262 -0.39 12.21 -11.40
C VAL A 262 -1.25 10.96 -11.59
N GLY A 263 -2.54 11.04 -11.23
CA GLY A 263 -3.55 10.02 -11.52
C GLY A 263 -4.78 10.15 -10.61
N ARG A 264 -5.77 9.28 -10.81
CA ARG A 264 -7.00 9.24 -10.01
C ARG A 264 -6.87 8.31 -8.82
N ALA A 265 -7.14 8.84 -7.64
CA ALA A 265 -7.37 8.04 -6.44
C ALA A 265 -8.78 7.43 -6.50
N TRP A 266 -8.87 6.10 -6.46
CA TRP A 266 -10.15 5.38 -6.55
C TRP A 266 -10.39 4.43 -5.38
N LEU A 267 -9.34 4.07 -4.63
CA LEU A 267 -9.42 3.14 -3.50
C LEU A 267 -8.51 3.61 -2.37
N SER A 268 -9.04 3.65 -1.15
CA SER A 268 -8.23 3.65 0.06
C SER A 268 -8.09 2.22 0.57
N TYR A 269 -6.86 1.79 0.85
CA TYR A 269 -6.55 0.42 1.27
C TYR A 269 -6.02 0.31 2.70
N TRP A 270 -5.65 1.44 3.33
CA TRP A 270 -5.16 1.50 4.71
C TRP A 270 -5.53 2.84 5.35
N PRO A 271 -5.92 2.89 6.64
CA PRO A 271 -6.04 1.76 7.57
C PRO A 271 -7.26 0.85 7.25
N PRO A 272 -7.29 -0.41 7.72
CA PRO A 272 -8.29 -1.40 7.30
C PRO A 272 -9.73 -1.01 7.63
N ASP A 273 -9.95 -0.27 8.71
CA ASP A 273 -11.25 0.28 9.11
C ASP A 273 -11.76 1.39 8.17
N GLN A 274 -10.86 1.95 7.36
CA GLN A 274 -11.16 2.98 6.35
C GLN A 274 -10.93 2.48 4.92
N TRP A 275 -10.86 1.16 4.73
CA TRP A 275 -10.83 0.57 3.40
C TRP A 275 -12.16 0.84 2.70
N GLY A 276 -12.11 1.53 1.57
CA GLY A 276 -13.25 1.66 0.68
C GLY A 276 -12.90 2.31 -0.64
N THR A 277 -13.79 2.16 -1.61
CA THR A 277 -13.75 2.95 -2.84
C THR A 277 -14.03 4.41 -2.52
N ILE A 278 -13.37 5.33 -3.21
CA ILE A 278 -13.62 6.76 -3.07
C ILE A 278 -14.87 7.10 -3.89
N PRO A 279 -15.92 7.70 -3.29
CA PRO A 279 -17.16 8.01 -4.00
C PRO A 279 -16.90 8.92 -5.20
N ARG A 280 -17.62 8.68 -6.28
CA ARG A 280 -17.55 9.47 -7.53
C ARG A 280 -18.88 10.11 -7.90
N ASP A 281 -19.84 10.05 -6.98
CA ASP A 281 -21.26 10.18 -7.27
C ASP A 281 -21.64 11.66 -7.44
N ILE A 282 -21.19 12.27 -8.52
CA ILE A 282 -21.80 13.48 -9.07
C ILE A 282 -22.56 13.02 -10.30
N PRO A 283 -23.90 13.17 -10.35
CA PRO A 283 -24.67 12.91 -11.55
C PRO A 283 -24.09 13.73 -12.69
N THR A 284 -23.28 13.07 -13.53
CA THR A 284 -22.71 13.70 -14.70
C THR A 284 -23.74 13.41 -15.78
N GLU A 285 -24.61 14.37 -16.10
CA GLU A 285 -25.24 14.33 -17.41
C GLU A 285 -24.09 14.41 -18.41
N ASP A 286 -23.76 13.27 -19.00
CA ASP A 286 -22.60 13.00 -19.85
C ASP A 286 -22.16 14.24 -20.66
N ALA A 287 -21.22 15.00 -20.10
CA ALA A 287 -20.53 16.07 -20.82
C ALA A 287 -19.81 15.51 -22.06
N THR A 288 -19.43 14.24 -22.01
CA THR A 288 -18.91 13.46 -23.13
C THR A 288 -19.92 13.29 -24.26
N LEU A 289 -21.22 13.09 -23.96
CA LEU A 289 -22.25 12.95 -24.99
C LEU A 289 -22.64 14.29 -25.60
N LYS A 290 -22.67 15.40 -24.84
CA LYS A 290 -22.97 16.72 -25.41
C LYS A 290 -21.83 17.23 -26.31
N HIS A 291 -20.56 17.00 -25.94
CA HIS A 291 -19.42 17.35 -26.80
C HIS A 291 -19.38 16.50 -28.07
N PHE A 292 -19.63 15.19 -27.95
CA PHE A 292 -19.64 14.28 -29.11
C PHE A 292 -20.85 14.55 -30.02
N VAL A 293 -22.07 14.71 -29.49
CA VAL A 293 -23.27 14.96 -30.30
C VAL A 293 -23.28 16.39 -30.87
N GLY A 294 -22.71 17.37 -30.17
CA GLY A 294 -22.62 18.76 -30.61
C GLY A 294 -21.70 18.98 -31.82
N GLN A 295 -20.71 18.11 -32.06
CA GLN A 295 -19.86 18.17 -33.25
C GLN A 295 -20.50 17.54 -34.51
N PHE A 296 -21.54 16.72 -34.37
CA PHE A 296 -22.16 16.01 -35.51
C PHE A 296 -23.53 16.54 -35.94
N ILE A 297 -24.09 17.54 -35.26
CA ILE A 297 -25.33 18.20 -35.68
C ILE A 297 -25.02 19.65 -36.10
N PRO A 298 -24.94 19.96 -37.40
CA PRO A 298 -24.93 21.34 -37.85
C PRO A 298 -26.20 22.03 -37.33
N SER A 299 -26.04 23.19 -36.71
CA SER A 299 -27.16 24.06 -36.37
C SER A 299 -27.95 24.32 -37.66
N ALA A 300 -29.14 23.74 -37.76
CA ALA A 300 -30.07 24.09 -38.80
C ALA A 300 -30.40 25.57 -38.59
N SER A 301 -29.84 26.43 -39.44
CA SER A 301 -30.23 27.82 -39.55
C SER A 301 -31.72 27.84 -39.87
N ALA A 302 -32.53 28.28 -38.92
CA ALA A 302 -33.89 28.67 -39.16
C ALA A 302 -33.86 30.00 -39.93
N ASN A 303 -33.62 29.92 -41.24
CA ASN A 303 -34.10 30.90 -42.20
C ASN A 303 -35.48 30.44 -42.67
N SER A 304 -36.52 31.14 -42.21
CA SER A 304 -37.81 31.27 -42.88
C SER A 304 -38.42 32.56 -42.32
N GLU A 305 -38.18 33.67 -43.02
CA GLU A 305 -39.19 34.44 -43.78
C GLU A 305 -39.91 35.49 -42.92
#